data_AF-A0A803TWW7-F1
#
_entry.id   AF-A0A803TWW7-F1
#
_cell.length_a   1.000
_cell.length_b   1.000
_cell.length_c   1.000
_cell.angle_alpha   90.00
_cell.angle_beta   90.00
_cell.angle_gamma   90.00
#
_symmetry.space_group_name_H-M   'P 1'
#
loop_
_entity.id
_entity.type
_entity.pdbx_description
1 polymer ?
#
loop_
_entity_poly.entity_id
_entity_poly.type
_entity_poly.pdbx_seq_one_letter_code
_entity_poly.pdbx_strand_id
1 'polypeptide(L)'
;MAGLDARVAALELELETLKKAQQIKGQVIVPERFDGAREKLPTFLAQVDLYFLQISDLSFPTDTNKVAFILSLLTGPAGLWAVNVIRGNSPIKNNLVDFKAALTETFG
;
A
#
# COMPACT_ATOMS: atom_id res chain seq x y z
N MET A 1 -42.88 18.05 3.84
CA MET A 1 -41.85 18.06 2.77
C MET A 1 -40.51 18.59 3.28
N ALA A 2 -40.44 19.73 3.98
CA ALA A 2 -39.18 20.35 4.44
C ALA A 2 -38.16 19.47 5.22
N GLY A 3 -38.60 18.46 5.97
CA GLY A 3 -37.70 17.62 6.78
C GLY A 3 -36.90 16.56 6.00
N LEU A 4 -37.39 16.15 4.82
CA LEU A 4 -36.67 15.19 3.98
C LEU A 4 -35.58 15.89 3.17
N ASP A 5 -35.92 17.08 2.64
CA ASP A 5 -34.99 17.91 1.86
C ASP A 5 -33.77 18.32 2.69
N ALA A 6 -33.98 18.69 3.96
CA ALA A 6 -32.89 19.01 4.88
C ALA A 6 -31.95 17.83 5.16
N ARG A 7 -32.50 16.61 5.20
CA ARG A 7 -31.73 15.37 5.43
C ARG A 7 -30.92 14.96 4.21
N VAL A 8 -31.46 15.18 3.01
CA VAL A 8 -30.74 14.96 1.74
C VAL A 8 -29.58 15.95 1.62
N ALA A 9 -29.83 17.24 1.88
CA ALA A 9 -28.78 18.26 1.83
C ALA A 9 -27.63 18.00 2.82
N ALA A 10 -27.94 17.49 4.03
CA ALA A 10 -26.91 17.11 5.00
C ALA A 10 -26.06 15.92 4.52
N LEU A 11 -26.68 14.91 3.90
CA LEU A 11 -25.96 13.76 3.34
C LEU A 11 -25.08 14.14 2.14
N GLU A 12 -25.56 15.01 1.27
CA GLU A 12 -24.77 15.52 0.14
C GLU A 12 -23.55 16.31 0.61
N LEU A 13 -23.73 17.14 1.65
CA LEU A 13 -22.63 17.86 2.27
C LEU A 13 -21.59 16.91 2.86
N GLU A 14 -22.03 15.91 3.63
CA GLU A 14 -21.19 14.86 4.21
C GLU A 14 -20.35 14.16 3.12
N LEU A 15 -20.99 13.74 2.02
CA LEU A 15 -20.33 13.10 0.89
C LEU A 15 -19.28 14.01 0.24
N GLU A 16 -19.56 15.30 0.07
CA GLU A 16 -18.60 16.25 -0.50
C GLU A 16 -17.42 16.53 0.43
N THR A 17 -17.64 16.58 1.74
CA THR A 17 -16.55 16.63 2.73
C THR A 17 -15.68 15.38 2.70
N LEU A 18 -16.26 14.18 2.59
CA LEU A 18 -15.52 12.93 2.50
C LEU A 18 -14.70 12.83 1.20
N LYS A 19 -15.26 13.30 0.07
CA LYS A 19 -14.53 13.40 -1.20
C LYS A 19 -13.37 14.39 -1.13
N LYS A 20 -13.56 15.56 -0.50
CA LYS A 20 -12.47 16.54 -0.30
C LYS A 20 -11.39 16.03 0.66
N ALA A 21 -11.78 15.29 1.71
CA ALA A 21 -10.82 14.63 2.60
C ALA A 21 -10.02 13.54 1.87
N GLN A 22 -10.62 12.83 0.89
CA GLN A 22 -9.88 11.97 -0.05
C GLN A 22 -8.98 12.76 -1.03
N GLN A 23 -9.21 14.07 -1.18
CA GLN A 23 -8.48 14.94 -2.09
C GLN A 23 -7.29 15.66 -1.42
N ILE A 24 -6.70 15.11 -0.35
CA ILE A 24 -5.35 15.52 0.06
C ILE A 24 -4.35 14.90 -0.92
N LYS A 25 -4.26 15.50 -2.11
CA LYS A 25 -3.23 15.22 -3.11
C LYS A 25 -1.96 16.01 -2.78
N GLY A 26 -1.27 15.61 -1.71
CA GLY A 26 0.19 15.73 -1.73
C GLY A 26 0.72 14.80 -2.82
N GLN A 27 1.81 15.17 -3.50
CA GLN A 27 2.45 14.27 -4.45
C GLN A 27 3.01 13.08 -3.65
N VAL A 28 2.21 12.02 -3.49
CA VAL A 28 2.65 10.83 -2.78
C VAL A 28 3.79 10.22 -3.58
N ILE A 29 4.98 10.19 -2.96
CA ILE A 29 6.17 9.62 -3.59
C ILE A 29 6.02 8.10 -3.53
N VAL A 30 5.78 7.49 -4.68
CA VAL A 30 5.77 6.03 -4.84
C VAL A 30 7.19 5.51 -4.59
N PRO A 31 7.38 4.42 -3.82
CA PRO A 31 8.70 3.85 -3.61
C PRO A 31 9.36 3.44 -4.93
N GLU A 32 10.69 3.52 -4.98
CA GLU A 32 11.44 3.08 -6.15
C GLU A 32 11.34 1.57 -6.34
N ARG A 33 11.53 1.11 -7.58
CA ARG A 33 11.57 -0.34 -7.87
C ARG A 33 12.81 -0.95 -7.20
N PHE A 34 12.62 -2.13 -6.60
CA PHE A 34 13.68 -2.86 -5.92
C PHE A 34 14.14 -4.04 -6.78
N ASP A 35 15.43 -4.12 -7.08
CA ASP A 35 16.05 -5.17 -7.89
C ASP A 35 16.56 -6.36 -7.05
N GLY A 36 16.66 -6.20 -5.72
CA GLY A 36 17.29 -7.17 -4.83
C GLY A 36 18.67 -6.75 -4.32
N ALA A 37 19.17 -5.55 -4.67
CA ALA A 37 20.45 -5.06 -4.18
C ALA A 37 20.40 -4.76 -2.67
N ARG A 38 21.22 -5.48 -1.89
CA ARG A 38 21.22 -5.45 -0.42
C ARG A 38 21.36 -4.04 0.15
N GLU A 39 22.23 -3.23 -0.45
CA GLU A 39 22.48 -1.85 -0.05
C GLU A 39 21.27 -0.92 -0.23
N LYS A 40 20.33 -1.27 -1.12
CA LYS A 40 19.10 -0.50 -1.38
C LYS A 40 17.92 -0.91 -0.51
N LEU A 41 17.97 -2.10 0.11
CA LEU A 41 16.84 -2.64 0.86
C LEU A 41 16.38 -1.71 2.00
N PRO A 42 17.26 -1.14 2.85
CA PRO A 42 16.81 -0.26 3.94
C PRO A 42 16.06 0.98 3.43
N THR A 43 16.56 1.60 2.36
CA THR A 43 15.92 2.77 1.75
C THR A 43 14.59 2.40 1.11
N PHE A 44 14.51 1.27 0.42
CA PHE A 44 13.27 0.77 -0.16
C PHE A 44 12.19 0.53 0.91
N LEU A 45 12.52 -0.15 2.00
CA LEU A 45 11.58 -0.40 3.11
C LEU A 45 11.11 0.90 3.77
N ALA A 46 12.02 1.85 3.99
CA ALA A 46 11.66 3.17 4.52
C ALA A 46 10.70 3.93 3.59
N GLN A 47 10.91 3.89 2.27
CA GLN A 47 9.99 4.50 1.30
C GLN A 47 8.62 3.81 1.32
N VAL A 48 8.57 2.48 1.41
CA VAL A 48 7.31 1.71 1.54
C VAL A 48 6.53 2.13 2.79
N ASP A 49 7.21 2.28 3.93
CA ASP A 49 6.58 2.74 5.17
C ASP A 49 6.05 4.17 5.07
N LEU A 50 6.84 5.09 4.49
CA LEU A 50 6.40 6.46 4.23
C LEU A 50 5.20 6.51 3.27
N TYR A 51 5.18 5.65 2.25
CA TYR A 51 4.08 5.58 1.30
C TYR A 51 2.77 5.17 1.99
N PHE A 52 2.79 4.12 2.81
CA PHE A 52 1.59 3.68 3.53
C PHE A 52 1.18 4.63 4.67
N LEU A 53 2.10 5.41 5.23
CA LEU A 53 1.77 6.47 6.18
C LEU A 53 1.01 7.63 5.52
N GLN A 54 1.34 7.95 4.26
CA GLN A 54 0.76 9.10 3.54
C GLN A 54 -0.54 8.77 2.80
N ILE A 55 -0.74 7.50 2.46
CA ILE A 55 -1.93 7.02 1.76
C ILE A 55 -3.02 6.70 2.78
N SER A 56 -4.27 7.10 2.51
CA SER A 56 -5.40 6.74 3.37
C SER A 56 -5.56 5.22 3.49
N ASP A 57 -5.95 4.73 4.67
CA ASP A 57 -6.24 3.30 4.90
C ASP A 57 -7.30 2.72 3.95
N LEU A 58 -8.17 3.57 3.37
CA LEU A 58 -9.15 3.17 2.36
C LEU A 58 -8.52 2.70 1.04
N SER A 59 -7.29 3.11 0.72
CA SER A 59 -6.60 2.72 -0.51
C SER A 59 -5.88 1.37 -0.38
N PHE A 60 -5.44 1.00 0.83
CA PHE A 60 -4.82 -0.29 1.13
C PHE A 60 -5.42 -0.88 2.41
N PRO A 61 -6.69 -1.34 2.35
CA PRO A 61 -7.44 -1.72 3.54
C PRO A 61 -6.96 -3.01 4.19
N THR A 62 -6.16 -3.83 3.49
CA THR A 62 -5.64 -5.09 4.00
C THR A 62 -4.15 -5.23 3.76
N ASP A 63 -3.50 -6.02 4.62
CA ASP A 63 -2.10 -6.41 4.43
C ASP A 63 -1.88 -7.09 3.08
N THR A 64 -2.84 -7.89 2.60
CA THR A 64 -2.77 -8.50 1.27
C THR A 64 -2.64 -7.44 0.17
N ASN A 65 -3.37 -6.32 0.25
CA ASN A 65 -3.25 -5.22 -0.72
C ASN A 65 -1.87 -4.54 -0.63
N LYS A 66 -1.37 -4.32 0.59
CA LYS A 66 -0.04 -3.73 0.81
C LYS A 66 1.07 -4.62 0.27
N VAL A 67 1.01 -5.92 0.54
CA VAL A 67 1.97 -6.91 0.04
C VAL A 67 1.91 -7.00 -1.48
N ALA A 68 0.72 -7.03 -2.08
CA ALA A 68 0.56 -7.03 -3.54
C ALA A 68 1.20 -5.78 -4.21
N PHE A 69 1.06 -4.62 -3.57
CA PHE A 69 1.71 -3.40 -4.04
C PHE A 69 3.24 -3.51 -3.98
N ILE A 70 3.81 -3.95 -2.86
CA ILE A 70 5.27 -4.12 -2.74
C ILE A 70 5.78 -5.13 -3.78
N LEU A 71 5.09 -6.25 -3.97
CA LEU A 71 5.42 -7.26 -5.00
C LEU A 71 5.48 -6.66 -6.41
N SER A 72 4.63 -5.67 -6.73
CA SER A 72 4.61 -4.99 -8.03
C SER A 72 5.83 -4.08 -8.27
N LEU A 73 6.51 -3.68 -7.20
CA LEU A 73 7.73 -2.87 -7.23
C LEU A 73 9.00 -3.73 -7.34
N LEU A 74 8.89 -5.05 -7.16
CA LEU A 74 10.02 -5.96 -7.26
C LEU A 74 10.39 -6.22 -8.72
N THR A 75 11.69 -6.17 -9.02
CA THR A 75 12.27 -6.34 -10.36
C THR A 75 13.55 -7.18 -10.29
N GLY A 76 14.08 -7.59 -11.44
CA GLY A 76 15.32 -8.37 -11.49
C GLY A 76 15.26 -9.62 -10.59
N PRO A 77 16.34 -9.92 -9.83
CA PRO A 77 16.35 -11.00 -8.83
C PRO A 77 15.18 -10.96 -7.83
N ALA A 78 14.84 -9.79 -7.28
CA ALA A 78 13.69 -9.64 -6.37
C ALA A 78 12.35 -9.94 -7.06
N GLY A 79 12.22 -9.60 -8.35
CA GLY A 79 11.05 -9.93 -9.17
C GLY A 79 10.90 -11.44 -9.37
N LEU A 80 11.99 -12.18 -9.56
CA LEU A 80 11.94 -13.66 -9.65
C LEU A 80 11.53 -14.28 -8.31
N TRP A 81 12.03 -13.75 -7.19
CA TRP A 81 11.55 -14.14 -5.86
C TRP A 81 10.06 -13.84 -5.68
N ALA A 82 9.59 -12.68 -6.15
CA ALA A 82 8.18 -12.30 -6.14
C ALA A 82 7.28 -13.34 -6.84
N VAL A 83 7.71 -13.85 -8.00
CA VAL A 83 6.98 -14.91 -8.73
C VAL A 83 6.81 -16.15 -7.86
N ASN A 84 7.83 -16.56 -7.12
CA ASN A 84 7.76 -17.72 -6.23
C ASN A 84 6.81 -17.45 -5.06
N VAL A 85 6.85 -16.26 -4.47
CA VAL A 85 5.92 -15.86 -3.41
C VAL A 85 4.48 -15.87 -3.94
N ILE A 86 4.23 -15.28 -5.11
CA ILE A 86 2.89 -15.22 -5.74
C ILE A 86 2.34 -16.61 -6.02
N ARG A 87 3.15 -17.51 -6.58
CA ARG A 87 2.72 -18.87 -6.96
C ARG A 87 2.68 -19.85 -5.78
N GLY A 88 3.48 -19.62 -4.75
CA GLY A 88 3.53 -20.46 -3.56
C GLY A 88 2.25 -20.35 -2.72
N ASN A 89 2.04 -21.25 -1.77
CA ASN A 89 0.87 -21.19 -0.87
C ASN A 89 1.19 -20.57 0.50
N SER A 90 2.29 -19.80 0.58
CA SER A 90 2.79 -19.24 1.84
C SER A 90 1.86 -18.14 2.38
N PRO A 91 1.60 -18.12 3.71
CA PRO A 91 0.75 -17.11 4.33
C PRO A 91 1.38 -15.70 4.34
N ILE A 92 2.68 -15.57 4.03
CA ILE A 92 3.38 -14.28 3.98
C ILE A 92 2.72 -13.27 3.02
N LYS A 93 1.90 -13.75 2.07
CA LYS A 93 1.14 -12.89 1.15
C LYS A 93 0.04 -12.08 1.83
N ASN A 94 -0.39 -12.48 3.02
CA ASN A 94 -1.52 -11.90 3.74
C ASN A 94 -1.10 -11.17 5.02
N ASN A 95 0.20 -11.08 5.30
CA ASN A 95 0.73 -10.44 6.49
C ASN A 95 1.93 -9.57 6.11
N LEU A 96 1.81 -8.26 6.31
CA LEU A 96 2.83 -7.30 5.90
C LEU A 96 4.13 -7.45 6.71
N VAL A 97 4.02 -7.78 8.00
CA VAL A 97 5.17 -7.95 8.89
C VAL A 97 5.98 -9.17 8.47
N ASP A 98 5.32 -10.31 8.30
CA ASP A 98 5.96 -11.55 7.88
C ASP A 98 6.57 -11.41 6.48
N PHE A 99 5.89 -10.71 5.58
CA PHE A 99 6.41 -10.40 4.25
C PHE A 99 7.71 -9.60 4.29
N LYS A 100 7.75 -8.51 5.08
CA LYS A 100 8.95 -7.68 5.22
C LYS A 100 10.10 -8.44 5.88
N ALA A 101 9.80 -9.31 6.84
CA ALA A 101 10.79 -10.19 7.46
C ALA A 101 11.41 -11.13 6.42
N ALA A 102 10.58 -11.82 5.62
CA ALA A 102 11.05 -12.72 4.55
C ALA A 102 11.86 -11.98 3.47
N LEU A 103 11.44 -10.75 3.12
CA LEU A 103 12.18 -9.90 2.18
C LEU A 103 13.57 -9.53 2.75
N THR A 104 13.64 -9.21 4.04
CA THR A 104 14.88 -8.87 4.74
C THR A 104 15.79 -10.09 4.93
N GLU A 105 15.23 -11.26 5.19
CA GLU A 105 16.00 -12.51 5.25
C GLU A 105 16.61 -12.87 3.88
N THR A 106 15.89 -12.59 2.79
CA THR A 106 16.34 -12.95 1.43
C THR A 106 17.35 -11.96 0.86
N PHE A 107 17.18 -10.65 1.10
CA PHE A 107 17.95 -9.59 0.45
C PHE A 107 18.69 -8.65 1.42
N GLY A 108 18.61 -8.88 2.74
CA GLY A 108 19.22 -8.04 3.77
C GLY A 108 20.63 -8.44 4.19
#